data_AF-A0A1Q5T4C8-F1
#
_entry.id   AF-A0A1Q5T4C8-F1
#
_cell.length_a   1.000
_cell.length_b   1.000
_cell.length_c   1.000
_cell.angle_alpha   90.00
_cell.angle_beta   90.00
_cell.angle_gamma   90.00
#
_symmetry.space_group_name_H-M   'P 1'
#
loop_
_entity.id
_entity.type
_entity.pdbx_description
1 polymer ?
#
loop_
_entity_poly.entity_id
_entity_poly.type
_entity_poly.pdbx_seq_one_letter_code
_entity_poly.pdbx_strand_id
1 'polypeptide(L)' 'MSHVVSEIRSVFHSAEDITFRSSAALPYLAAVIEESLRMYPPFVTSLARIIPAGGASVDGHFVPEGGKHWWQIE' A
#
# COMPACT_ATOMS: atom_id res chain seq x y z
N MET A 1 7.50 -13.60 14.68
CA MET A 1 7.50 -12.36 15.50
C MET A 1 8.85 -12.03 16.14
N SER A 2 9.77 -12.97 16.35
CA SER A 2 11.09 -12.70 16.95
C SER A 2 11.92 -11.66 16.18
N HIS A 3 11.92 -11.70 14.84
CA HIS A 3 12.76 -10.82 14.01
C HIS A 3 12.38 -9.34 14.10
N VAL A 4 11.10 -8.99 13.91
CA VAL A 4 10.64 -7.59 14.00
C VAL A 4 10.81 -7.03 15.42
N VAL A 5 10.57 -7.86 16.45
CA VAL A 5 10.78 -7.47 17.84
C VAL A 5 12.27 -7.20 18.10
N SER A 6 13.16 -8.07 17.60
CA SER A 6 14.60 -7.88 17.73
C SER A 6 15.08 -6.59 17.07
N GLU A 7 14.61 -6.30 15.86
CA GLU A 7 14.96 -5.07 15.14
C GLU A 7 14.54 -3.83 15.94
N ILE A 8 13.26 -3.75 16.36
CA ILE A 8 12.71 -2.63 17.13
C ILE A 8 13.47 -2.43 18.45
N ARG A 9 13.69 -3.51 19.22
CA ARG A 9 14.35 -3.44 20.54
C ARG A 9 15.83 -3.14 20.47
N SER A 10 16.47 -3.39 19.33
CA SER A 10 17.88 -3.03 19.10
C SER A 10 18.09 -1.55 18.76
N VAL A 11 17.05 -0.86 18.27
CA VAL A 11 17.16 0.53 17.79
C VAL A 11 16.56 1.54 18.77
N PHE A 12 15.46 1.21 19.45
CA PHE A 12 14.79 2.12 20.38
C PHE A 12 15.08 1.76 21.84
N HIS A 13 15.63 2.70 22.59
CA HIS A 13 15.96 2.54 24.01
C HIS A 13 15.04 3.35 24.92
N SER A 14 14.39 4.38 24.39
CA SER A 14 13.32 5.12 25.06
C SER A 14 12.16 5.46 24.12
N ALA A 15 11.08 6.02 24.66
CA ALA A 15 9.92 6.42 23.86
C ALA A 15 10.24 7.60 22.93
N GLU A 16 11.15 8.48 23.35
CA GLU A 16 11.58 9.66 22.60
C GLU A 16 12.36 9.30 21.33
N ASP A 17 13.00 8.12 21.29
CA ASP A 17 13.69 7.60 20.11
C ASP A 17 12.71 7.24 18.97
N ILE A 18 11.43 7.02 19.30
CA ILE A 18 10.39 6.60 18.36
C ILE A 18 9.82 7.82 17.65
N THR A 19 10.46 8.17 16.54
CA THR A 19 10.02 9.25 15.65
C THR A 19 9.55 8.67 14.33
N PHE A 20 8.88 9.49 13.52
CA PHE A 20 8.52 9.11 12.16
C PHE A 20 9.75 8.69 11.35
N ARG A 21 10.85 9.45 11.45
CA ARG A 21 12.08 9.20 10.69
C ARG A 21 12.78 7.92 11.13
N SER A 22 12.89 7.68 12.43
CA SER A 22 13.58 6.50 12.95
C SER A 22 12.78 5.22 12.74
N SER A 23 11.45 5.29 12.87
CA SER A 23 10.56 4.15 12.56
C SER A 23 10.56 3.79 11.06
N ALA A 24 10.58 4.80 10.18
CA ALA A 24 10.63 4.60 8.73
C ALA A 24 11.97 4.00 8.24
N ALA A 25 13.02 4.05 9.06
CA ALA A 25 14.34 3.50 8.72
C ALA A 25 14.47 1.99 9.02
N LEU A 26 13.45 1.35 9.59
CA LEU A 26 13.47 -0.07 9.97
C LEU A 26 12.95 -0.97 8.82
N PRO A 27 13.83 -1.68 8.10
CA PRO A 27 13.43 -2.43 6.90
C PRO A 27 12.54 -3.62 7.19
N TYR A 28 12.77 -4.35 8.30
CA TYR A 28 11.95 -5.53 8.61
C TYR A 28 10.56 -5.12 9.12
N LEU A 29 10.46 -4.07 9.92
CA LEU A 29 9.18 -3.45 10.28
C LEU A 29 8.39 -3.01 9.04
N ALA A 30 9.04 -2.34 8.08
CA ALA A 30 8.40 -1.95 6.83
C ALA A 30 7.88 -3.17 6.06
N ALA A 31 8.69 -4.23 5.92
CA ALA A 31 8.27 -5.46 5.26
C ALA A 31 7.07 -6.14 5.96
N VAL A 32 7.02 -6.13 7.30
CA VAL A 32 5.88 -6.67 8.06
C VAL A 32 4.60 -5.86 7.83
N ILE A 33 4.68 -4.53 7.77
CA ILE A 33 3.54 -3.67 7.48
C ILE A 33 3.01 -3.95 6.07
N GLU A 34 3.89 -3.97 5.08
CA GLU A 34 3.53 -4.27 3.69
C GLU A 34 2.88 -5.65 3.55
N GLU A 35 3.45 -6.67 4.19
CA GLU A 35 2.90 -8.02 4.14
C GLU A 35 1.54 -8.13 4.86
N SER A 36 1.37 -7.40 5.96
CA SER A 36 0.10 -7.32 6.67
C SER A 36 -0.99 -6.69 5.80
N LEU A 37 -0.66 -5.62 5.07
CA LEU A 37 -1.58 -4.96 4.14
C LEU A 37 -1.83 -5.80 2.88
N ARG A 38 -0.86 -6.61 2.44
CA ARG A 38 -1.05 -7.56 1.33
C ARG A 38 -2.04 -8.67 1.70
N MET A 39 -1.93 -9.22 2.91
CA MET A 39 -2.82 -10.27 3.41
C MET A 39 -4.19 -9.73 3.80
N TYR A 40 -4.23 -8.55 4.41
CA TYR A 40 -5.45 -7.94 4.93
C TYR A 40 -5.51 -6.45 4.54
N PRO A 41 -5.81 -6.16 3.26
CA PRO A 41 -5.92 -4.79 2.82
C PRO A 41 -7.15 -4.12 3.46
N PRO A 42 -7.08 -2.83 3.83
CA PRO A 42 -8.22 -2.10 4.40
C PRO A 42 -9.38 -1.96 3.40
N PHE A 43 -9.09 -2.03 2.10
CA PHE A 43 -10.07 -2.05 1.03
C PHE A 43 -9.90 -3.33 0.21
N VAL A 44 -10.98 -4.10 0.10
CA VAL A 44 -11.04 -5.32 -0.73
C VAL A 44 -11.07 -5.02 -2.23
N THR A 45 -11.44 -3.79 -2.61
CA THR A 45 -11.50 -3.33 -3.99
C THR A 45 -10.89 -1.94 -4.13
N SER A 46 -10.37 -1.64 -5.32
CA SER A 46 -9.93 -0.29 -5.65
C SER A 46 -11.10 0.66 -5.81
N LEU A 47 -10.85 1.96 -5.60
CA LEU A 47 -11.83 3.01 -5.87
C LEU A 47 -12.12 3.08 -7.39
N ALA A 48 -13.40 3.21 -7.76
CA ALA A 48 -13.79 3.41 -9.15
C ALA A 48 -13.10 4.63 -9.74
N ARG A 49 -12.55 4.47 -10.96
CA ARG A 49 -12.02 5.60 -11.73
C ARG A 49 -13.06 6.09 -12.73
N ILE A 50 -13.03 7.39 -12.98
CA ILE A 50 -13.83 8.04 -14.03
C ILE A 50 -12.98 8.10 -15.30
N ILE A 51 -13.55 7.64 -16.41
CA ILE A 51 -12.87 7.71 -17.71
C ILE A 51 -12.91 9.16 -18.19
N PRO A 52 -11.76 9.74 -18.61
CA PRO A 52 -11.70 11.12 -19.09
C PRO A 52 -12.58 11.32 -20.33
N ALA A 53 -12.90 12.58 -20.63
CA ALA A 53 -13.57 12.95 -21.87
C ALA A 53 -12.77 12.48 -23.09
N GLY A 54 -13.45 11.92 -24.09
CA GLY A 54 -12.82 11.29 -25.24
C GLY A 54 -12.37 9.84 -25.05
N GLY A 55 -12.60 9.23 -23.87
CA GLY A 55 -12.22 7.86 -23.57
C GLY A 55 -10.73 7.70 -23.22
N ALA A 56 -10.32 6.47 -22.94
CA ALA A 56 -8.93 6.13 -22.64
C ALA A 56 -8.52 4.80 -23.26
N SER A 57 -7.27 4.68 -23.72
CA SER A 57 -6.69 3.40 -24.12
C SER A 57 -5.89 2.81 -22.96
N VAL A 58 -6.22 1.59 -22.54
CA VAL A 58 -5.51 0.87 -21.48
C VAL A 58 -5.16 -0.51 -22.01
N ASP A 59 -3.87 -0.85 -21.96
CA ASP A 59 -3.35 -2.13 -22.47
C ASP A 59 -3.84 -2.47 -23.89
N GLY A 60 -3.83 -1.48 -24.79
CA GLY A 60 -4.30 -1.62 -26.17
C GLY A 60 -5.83 -1.63 -26.36
N HIS A 61 -6.62 -1.61 -25.29
CA HIS A 61 -8.08 -1.61 -25.34
C HIS A 61 -8.65 -0.21 -25.12
N PHE A 62 -9.56 0.23 -26.01
CA PHE A 62 -10.24 1.52 -25.87
C PHE A 62 -11.46 1.40 -24.94
N VAL A 63 -11.52 2.30 -23.95
CA VAL A 63 -12.61 2.40 -22.98
C VAL A 63 -13.34 3.74 -23.19
N PRO A 64 -14.66 3.74 -23.48
CA PRO A 64 -15.40 4.96 -23.80
C PRO A 64 -15.62 5.85 -22.58
N GLU A 65 -15.80 7.15 -22.82
CA GLU A 65 -16.10 8.13 -21.77
C GLU A 65 -17.40 7.83 -20.99
N GLY A 66 -17.52 8.39 -19.78
CA GLY A 66 -18.74 8.33 -18.98
C GLY A 66 -18.94 7.06 -18.14
N GLY A 67 -18.12 6.02 -18.35
CA GLY A 67 -18.12 4.82 -17.51
C GLY A 67 -17.38 5.00 -16.18
N LYS A 68 -17.97 4.53 -15.07
CA LYS A 68 -17.20 4.21 -13.84
C LYS A 68 -16.56 2.84 -14.06
N HIS A 69 -15.24 2.81 -14.24
CA HIS A 69 -14.54 1.56 -14.46
C HIS A 69 -13.96 1.04 -13.15
N TRP A 70 -14.44 -0.13 -12.74
CA TRP A 70 -13.83 -0.95 -11.72
C TRP A 70 -12.84 -1.86 -12.44
N TRP A 71 -11.55 -1.55 -12.42
CA TRP A 71 -10.54 -2.51 -12.86
C TRP A 71 -10.56 -3.67 -11.84
N GLN A 72 -11.46 -4.63 -12.03
CA GLN A 72 -11.32 -5.92 -11.37
C GLN A 72 -10.25 -6.69 -12.15
N ILE A 73 -9.19 -7.02 -11.42
CA ILE A 73 -8.12 -7.88 -11.86
C ILE A 73 -8.74 -9.27 -12.05
N GLU A 74 -8.83 -9.71 -13.30
CA GLU A 74 -8.60 -11.12 -13.65
C GLU A 74 -7.33 -11.16 -14.52
#